data_AF-A0A382VB60-F1
#
_entry.id   AF-A0A382VB60-F1
#
_cell.length_a   1.000
_cell.length_b   1.000
_cell.length_c   1.000
_cell.angle_alpha   90.00
_cell.angle_beta   90.00
_cell.angle_gamma   90.00
#
_symmetry.space_group_name_H-M   'P 1'
#
loop_
_entity.id
_entity.type
_entity.pdbx_description
1 polymer ?
#
loop_
_entity_poly.entity_id
_entity_poly.type
_entity_poly.pdbx_seq_one_letter_code
_entity_poly.pdbx_strand_id
1 'polypeptide(L)'
;MEKNVVRKKTDNKNNKKNQTIDITIEQIEKTFGKGSVMRMGENPIVDSNIQSISTGSMGLDIALGVGGLPRGRIVEIFGAESAGKSTLALSCIAQAQKTGGQAAYIDVEHAMDPGYAKKIGV
;
A
#
# COMPACT_ATOMS: atom_id res chain seq x y z
N MET A 1 -26.07 -26.10 46.71
CA MET A 1 -26.42 -25.07 45.69
C MET A 1 -25.15 -24.30 45.33
N GLU A 2 -24.32 -24.85 44.44
CA GLU A 2 -23.03 -24.27 44.02
C GLU A 2 -23.06 -23.97 42.53
N LYS A 3 -23.27 -22.71 42.16
CA LYS A 3 -23.03 -22.21 40.79
C LYS A 3 -22.70 -20.72 40.85
N ASN A 4 -21.46 -20.31 41.16
CA ASN A 4 -21.02 -18.93 40.90
C ASN A 4 -19.51 -18.62 40.84
N VAL A 5 -18.60 -19.61 40.77
CA VAL A 5 -17.14 -19.33 40.83
C VAL A 5 -16.43 -19.37 39.46
N VAL A 6 -17.05 -19.90 38.41
CA VAL A 6 -16.33 -20.20 37.14
C VAL A 6 -16.27 -19.02 36.15
N ARG A 7 -17.13 -18.00 36.24
CA ARG A 7 -17.18 -16.91 35.23
C ARG A 7 -16.10 -15.82 35.35
N LYS A 8 -15.40 -15.68 36.48
CA LYS A 8 -14.54 -14.49 36.74
C LYS A 8 -13.07 -14.62 36.27
N LYS A 9 -12.58 -15.84 35.98
CA LYS A 9 -11.15 -16.09 35.67
C LYS A 9 -10.78 -15.99 34.19
N THR A 10 -11.73 -16.23 33.28
CA THR A 10 -11.51 -16.22 31.83
C THR A 10 -11.41 -14.81 31.25
N ASP A 11 -12.25 -13.88 31.71
CA ASP A 11 -12.28 -12.50 31.18
C ASP A 11 -11.00 -11.73 31.51
N ASN A 12 -10.44 -11.95 32.70
CA ASN A 12 -9.24 -11.25 33.16
C ASN A 12 -7.96 -11.71 32.42
N LYS A 13 -7.95 -12.94 31.89
CA LYS A 13 -6.82 -13.52 31.15
C LYS A 13 -6.77 -13.01 29.71
N ASN A 14 -7.93 -12.84 29.09
CA ASN A 14 -8.06 -12.25 27.75
C ASN A 14 -7.69 -10.76 27.76
N ASN A 15 -8.07 -10.02 28.80
CA ASN A 15 -7.72 -8.60 28.93
C ASN A 15 -6.20 -8.38 29.07
N LYS A 16 -5.50 -9.18 29.89
CA LYS A 16 -4.03 -9.11 30.02
C LYS A 16 -3.29 -9.48 28.73
N LYS A 17 -3.80 -10.49 28.00
CA LYS A 17 -3.22 -10.87 26.70
C LYS A 17 -3.34 -9.75 25.68
N ASN A 18 -4.51 -9.11 25.59
CA ASN A 18 -4.71 -7.99 24.66
C ASN A 18 -3.79 -6.81 25.01
N GLN A 19 -3.66 -6.46 26.29
CA GLN A 19 -2.74 -5.40 26.72
C GLN A 19 -1.27 -5.70 26.37
N THR A 20 -0.84 -6.95 26.48
CA THR A 20 0.53 -7.33 26.12
C THR A 20 0.74 -7.22 24.61
N ILE A 21 -0.26 -7.61 23.81
CA ILE A 21 -0.23 -7.49 22.35
C ILE A 21 -0.12 -6.02 21.94
N ASP A 22 -0.90 -5.13 22.56
CA ASP A 22 -0.89 -3.70 22.22
C ASP A 22 0.46 -3.04 22.55
N ILE A 23 1.05 -3.38 23.70
CA ILE A 23 2.40 -2.89 24.08
C ILE A 23 3.47 -3.39 23.09
N THR A 24 3.40 -4.66 22.69
CA THR A 24 4.35 -5.21 21.72
C THR A 24 4.22 -4.53 20.35
N ILE A 25 2.99 -4.26 19.91
CA ILE A 25 2.72 -3.52 18.67
C ILE A 25 3.35 -2.11 18.75
N GLU A 26 3.13 -1.36 19.83
CA GLU A 26 3.75 -0.04 20.02
C GLU A 26 5.28 -0.07 20.02
N GLN A 27 5.88 -1.10 20.64
CA GLN A 27 7.34 -1.26 20.65
C GLN A 27 7.93 -1.52 19.25
N ILE A 28 7.24 -2.33 18.45
CA ILE A 28 7.63 -2.60 17.07
C ILE A 28 7.52 -1.31 16.24
N GLU A 29 6.41 -0.58 16.34
CA GLU A 29 6.24 0.69 15.61
C GLU A 29 7.28 1.75 15.99
N LYS A 30 7.64 1.84 17.28
CA LYS A 30 8.68 2.78 17.72
C LYS A 30 10.06 2.43 17.18
N THR A 31 10.35 1.15 17.00
CA THR A 31 11.67 0.66 16.57
C THR A 31 11.82 0.67 15.04
N PHE A 32 10.76 0.27 14.33
CA PHE A 32 10.81 0.02 12.89
C PHE A 32 9.99 1.02 12.06
N GLY A 33 9.32 1.98 12.71
CA GLY A 33 8.48 2.99 12.09
C GLY A 33 6.99 2.63 12.10
N LYS A 34 6.14 3.65 11.93
CA LYS A 34 4.68 3.49 11.87
C LYS A 34 4.27 2.55 10.73
N GLY A 35 3.33 1.65 11.00
CA GLY A 35 2.83 0.68 10.01
C GLY A 35 3.76 -0.51 9.76
N SER A 36 4.81 -0.69 10.56
CA SER A 36 5.66 -1.89 10.53
C SER A 36 4.96 -3.15 11.03
N VAL A 37 3.90 -3.00 11.83
CA VAL A 37 2.99 -4.06 12.24
C VAL A 37 1.58 -3.50 12.33
N MET A 38 0.58 -4.26 11.87
CA MET A 38 -0.81 -3.84 11.82
C MET A 38 -1.72 -5.06 11.87
N ARG A 39 -2.92 -4.93 12.43
CA ARG A 39 -3.89 -6.02 12.43
C ARG A 39 -4.58 -6.08 11.06
N MET A 40 -4.74 -7.30 10.53
CA MET A 40 -5.44 -7.53 9.28
C MET A 40 -6.90 -7.07 9.39
N GLY A 41 -7.28 -6.03 8.65
CA GLY A 41 -8.62 -5.43 8.68
C GLY A 41 -8.76 -4.19 9.57
N GLU A 42 -7.76 -3.87 10.40
CA GLU A 42 -7.59 -2.47 10.81
C GLU A 42 -7.18 -1.74 9.55
N ASN A 43 -8.08 -0.92 9.00
CA ASN A 43 -7.66 0.07 8.02
C ASN A 43 -6.54 0.84 8.73
N PRO A 44 -5.28 0.73 8.26
CA PRO A 44 -4.35 1.76 8.63
C PRO A 44 -5.11 3.01 8.19
N ILE A 45 -5.17 4.01 9.04
CA ILE A 45 -5.20 5.35 8.50
C ILE A 45 -3.91 5.39 7.70
N VAL A 46 -3.99 4.95 6.44
CA VAL A 46 -2.93 5.04 5.48
C VAL A 46 -2.71 6.52 5.47
N ASP A 47 -1.59 6.91 6.08
CA ASP A 47 -1.32 8.27 6.54
C ASP A 47 -2.02 9.23 5.58
N SER A 48 -3.00 10.03 6.02
CA SER A 48 -3.76 10.92 5.13
C SER A 48 -2.84 11.91 4.38
N ASN A 49 -1.55 11.87 4.69
CA ASN A 49 -0.44 12.59 4.11
C ASN A 49 0.41 11.79 3.11
N ILE A 50 0.10 10.51 2.81
CA ILE A 50 0.81 9.77 1.74
C ILE A 50 0.39 10.36 0.40
N GLN A 51 1.27 11.17 -0.18
CA GLN A 51 1.11 11.61 -1.55
C GLN A 51 1.20 10.41 -2.50
N SER A 52 0.33 10.37 -3.50
CA SER A 52 0.29 9.30 -4.50
C SER A 52 0.29 9.87 -5.93
N ILE A 53 0.65 9.02 -6.89
CA ILE A 53 0.57 9.28 -8.33
C ILE A 53 -0.49 8.34 -8.88
N SER A 54 -1.55 8.88 -9.50
CA SER A 54 -2.60 8.06 -10.13
C SER A 54 -1.99 7.08 -11.13
N THR A 55 -2.54 5.88 -11.18
CA THR A 55 -2.17 4.87 -12.18
C THR A 55 -2.77 5.15 -13.56
N GLY A 56 -3.72 6.09 -13.64
CA GLY A 56 -4.58 6.31 -14.81
C GLY A 56 -5.77 5.35 -14.89
N SER A 57 -5.88 4.39 -13.97
CA SER A 57 -7.02 3.49 -13.82
C SER A 57 -7.73 3.77 -12.50
N MET A 58 -8.94 4.34 -12.58
CA MET A 58 -9.74 4.67 -11.39
C MET A 58 -9.99 3.45 -10.50
N GLY A 59 -10.24 2.28 -11.09
CA GLY A 59 -10.46 1.05 -10.33
C GLY A 59 -9.23 0.61 -9.53
N LEU A 60 -8.04 0.75 -10.12
CA LEU A 60 -6.79 0.41 -9.45
C LEU A 60 -6.44 1.43 -8.36
N ASP A 61 -6.64 2.73 -8.63
CA ASP A 61 -6.40 3.80 -7.65
C ASP A 61 -7.27 3.63 -6.39
N ILE A 62 -8.54 3.25 -6.57
CA ILE A 62 -9.46 2.92 -5.47
C ILE A 62 -8.98 1.66 -4.73
N ALA A 63 -8.61 0.61 -5.46
CA ALA A 63 -8.16 -0.65 -4.87
C ALA A 63 -6.87 -0.49 -4.04
N LEU A 64 -5.99 0.44 -4.42
CA LEU A 64 -4.77 0.77 -3.67
C LEU A 64 -5.06 1.56 -2.38
N GLY A 65 -6.28 2.09 -2.20
CA GLY A 65 -6.73 2.81 -1.00
C GLY A 65 -6.16 4.23 -0.83
N VAL A 66 -4.98 4.51 -1.38
CA VAL A 66 -4.31 5.83 -1.34
C VAL A 66 -4.50 6.67 -2.61
N GLY A 67 -5.33 6.20 -3.54
CA GLY A 67 -5.61 6.92 -4.79
C GLY A 67 -4.52 6.81 -5.86
N GLY A 68 -3.57 5.87 -5.74
CA GLY A 68 -2.53 5.64 -6.73
C GLY A 68 -1.27 5.00 -6.16
N LEU A 69 -0.16 5.12 -6.89
CA LEU A 69 1.15 4.64 -6.43
C LEU A 69 1.73 5.58 -5.36
N PRO A 70 2.12 5.10 -4.17
CA PRO A 70 2.64 5.95 -3.10
C PRO A 70 4.01 6.55 -3.45
N ARG A 71 4.17 7.87 -3.27
CA ARG A 71 5.44 8.57 -3.48
C ARG A 71 6.46 8.19 -2.40
N GLY A 72 7.74 8.21 -2.76
CA GLY A 72 8.84 7.88 -1.84
C GLY A 72 8.90 6.40 -1.45
N ARG A 73 8.22 5.52 -2.21
CA ARG A 73 8.18 4.08 -1.99
C ARG A 73 8.54 3.34 -3.28
N ILE A 74 9.03 2.12 -3.12
CA ILE A 74 9.26 1.19 -4.23
C ILE A 74 7.94 0.46 -4.50
N VAL A 75 7.55 0.40 -5.76
CA VAL A 75 6.38 -0.35 -6.24
C VAL A 75 6.85 -1.36 -7.28
N GLU A 76 6.39 -2.60 -7.13
CA GLU A 76 6.65 -3.68 -8.09
C GLU A 76 5.37 -4.01 -8.86
N ILE A 77 5.46 -4.05 -10.19
CA ILE A 77 4.38 -4.48 -11.09
C ILE A 77 4.88 -5.72 -11.83
N PHE A 78 4.35 -6.89 -11.50
CA PHE A 78 4.74 -8.16 -12.09
C PHE A 78 3.56 -8.87 -12.75
N GLY A 79 3.84 -9.81 -13.64
CA GLY A 79 2.83 -10.56 -14.39
C GLY A 79 3.36 -11.12 -15.70
N ALA A 80 2.52 -11.92 -16.38
CA ALA A 80 2.85 -12.55 -17.66
C ALA A 80 3.28 -11.54 -18.73
N GLU A 81 3.99 -12.02 -19.75
CA GLU A 81 4.27 -11.24 -20.95
C GLU A 81 2.94 -10.73 -21.56
N SER A 82 2.94 -9.50 -22.07
CA SER A 82 1.74 -8.85 -22.61
C SER A 82 0.58 -8.59 -21.62
N ALA A 83 0.77 -8.78 -20.31
CA ALA A 83 -0.23 -8.42 -19.29
C ALA A 83 -0.44 -6.90 -19.09
N GLY A 84 0.28 -6.06 -19.84
CA GLY A 84 0.15 -4.60 -19.77
C GLY A 84 1.05 -3.91 -18.73
N LYS A 85 2.10 -4.58 -18.22
CA LYS A 85 3.05 -4.02 -17.23
C LYS A 85 3.66 -2.69 -17.70
N SER A 86 4.26 -2.67 -18.89
CA SER A 86 4.89 -1.47 -19.46
C SER A 86 3.86 -0.41 -19.80
N THR A 87 2.67 -0.81 -20.27
CA THR A 87 1.53 0.11 -20.49
C THR A 87 1.11 0.81 -19.20
N LEU A 88 1.00 0.07 -18.09
CA LEU A 88 0.66 0.62 -16.79
C LEU A 88 1.77 1.56 -16.29
N ALA A 89 3.04 1.17 -16.44
CA ALA A 89 4.18 2.02 -16.07
C ALA A 89 4.18 3.35 -16.87
N LEU A 90 3.98 3.30 -18.19
CA LEU A 90 3.86 4.49 -19.03
C LEU A 90 2.63 5.35 -18.64
N SER A 91 1.51 4.73 -18.29
CA SER A 91 0.33 5.44 -17.78
C SER A 91 0.64 6.20 -16.50
N CYS A 92 1.32 5.57 -15.53
CA CYS A 92 1.75 6.24 -14.30
C CYS A 92 2.70 7.42 -14.58
N ILE A 93 3.60 7.28 -15.55
CA ILE A 93 4.49 8.35 -16.00
C ILE A 93 3.70 9.52 -16.58
N ALA A 94 2.75 9.24 -17.46
CA ALA A 94 1.86 10.26 -18.04
C ALA A 94 1.09 11.02 -16.94
N GLN A 95 0.57 10.32 -15.92
CA GLN A 95 -0.10 10.97 -14.78
C GLN A 95 0.87 11.82 -13.95
N ALA A 96 2.09 11.35 -13.70
CA ALA A 96 3.11 12.13 -13.01
C ALA A 96 3.45 13.43 -13.75
N GLN A 97 3.67 13.36 -15.07
CA GLN A 97 3.98 14.51 -15.92
C GLN A 97 2.81 15.50 -16.01
N LYS A 98 1.56 15.03 -16.09
CA LYS A 98 0.37 15.89 -16.07
C LYS A 98 0.30 16.79 -14.83
N THR A 99 0.84 16.32 -13.71
CA THR A 99 0.91 17.09 -12.45
C THR A 99 2.19 17.95 -12.33
N GLY A 100 2.95 18.11 -13.42
CA GLY A 100 4.19 18.88 -13.46
C GLY A 100 5.43 18.13 -12.97
N GLY A 101 5.31 16.82 -12.73
CA GLY A 101 6.44 15.96 -12.35
C GLY A 101 7.35 15.65 -13.52
N GLN A 102 8.59 15.23 -13.21
CA GLN A 102 9.52 14.66 -14.18
C GLN A 102 9.65 13.16 -13.92
N ALA A 103 9.83 12.38 -14.99
CA ALA A 103 9.97 10.93 -14.92
C ALA A 103 11.20 10.47 -15.72
N ALA A 104 11.79 9.37 -15.28
CA ALA A 104 12.83 8.66 -16.01
C ALA A 104 12.34 7.24 -16.31
N TYR A 105 12.62 6.75 -17.52
CA TYR A 105 12.32 5.38 -17.93
C TYR A 105 13.63 4.67 -18.26
N ILE A 106 13.92 3.59 -17.54
CA ILE A 106 15.12 2.78 -17.75
C ILE A 106 14.69 1.54 -18.53
N ASP A 107 14.91 1.55 -19.85
CA ASP A 107 14.58 0.43 -20.72
C ASP A 107 15.72 -0.59 -20.76
N VAL A 108 15.59 -1.66 -19.97
CA VAL A 108 16.52 -2.80 -19.96
C VAL A 108 16.16 -3.84 -21.03
N GLU A 109 14.90 -3.87 -21.48
CA GLU A 109 14.40 -4.85 -22.45
C GLU A 109 14.59 -4.40 -23.91
N HIS A 110 15.01 -3.14 -24.12
CA HIS A 110 15.15 -2.52 -25.46
C HIS A 110 13.86 -2.60 -26.29
N ALA A 111 12.70 -2.58 -25.63
CA ALA A 111 11.39 -2.81 -26.22
C ALA A 111 10.47 -1.57 -26.14
N MET A 112 10.96 -0.45 -25.62
CA MET A 112 10.16 0.77 -25.49
C MET A 112 9.85 1.40 -26.85
N ASP A 113 8.56 1.65 -27.11
CA ASP A 113 8.07 2.36 -28.30
C ASP A 113 7.67 3.81 -27.95
N PRO A 114 8.44 4.83 -28.42
CA PRO A 114 8.13 6.24 -28.19
C PRO A 114 6.78 6.68 -28.78
N GLY A 115 6.37 6.09 -29.91
CA GLY A 115 5.09 6.39 -30.56
C GLY A 115 3.92 5.89 -29.73
N TYR A 116 4.04 4.70 -29.13
CA TYR A 116 3.04 4.17 -28.20
C TYR A 116 3.01 4.98 -26.89
N ALA A 117 4.17 5.34 -26.33
CA ALA A 117 4.25 6.18 -25.13
C ALA A 117 3.52 7.53 -25.31
N LYS A 118 3.72 8.18 -26.48
CA LYS A 118 3.02 9.42 -26.82
C LYS A 118 1.49 9.23 -26.90
N LYS A 119 1.01 8.09 -27.39
CA LYS A 119 -0.44 7.78 -27.43
C LYS A 119 -1.04 7.60 -26.04
N ILE A 120 -0.26 7.06 -25.10
CA ILE A 120 -0.66 6.95 -23.67
C ILE A 120 -0.70 8.33 -23.00
N GLY A 121 0.07 9.29 -23.50
CA GLY A 121 0.10 10.67 -23.03
C GLY A 121 1.31 11.02 -22.17
N VAL A 122 2.41 10.28 -22.36
CA VAL A 122 3.76 10.61 -21.86
C VAL A 122 4.35 11.80 -22.63
#